data_AF-A0A4U0XVA4-F1
#
_entry.id   AF-A0A4U0XVA4-F1
#
_cell.length_a   1.000
_cell.length_b   1.000
_cell.length_c   1.000
_cell.angle_alpha   90.00
_cell.angle_beta   90.00
_cell.angle_gamma   90.00
#
_symmetry.space_group_name_H-M   'P 1'
#
loop_
_entity.id
_entity.type
_entity.pdbx_description
1 polymer ?
#
loop_
_entity_poly.entity_id
_entity_poly.type
_entity_poly.pdbx_seq_one_letter_code
_entity_poly.pdbx_strand_id
1 'polypeptide(L)' 'WLDKDLAPFIASQRLQATIDRVQGVVSTVRGEGKGRQYNDVVRQGDQLITKLQKYGQVVRLRGSERS' A
#
# COMPACT_ATOMS: atom_id res chain seq x y z
N TRP A 1 -5.55 19.77 -18.85
CA TRP A 1 -5.78 20.41 -17.54
C TRP A 1 -6.44 19.39 -16.61
N LEU A 2 -7.57 18.78 -17.01
CA LEU A 2 -8.24 17.70 -16.27
C LEU A 2 -7.32 16.53 -15.86
N ASP A 3 -6.52 15.96 -16.77
CA ASP A 3 -5.57 14.89 -16.44
C ASP A 3 -4.57 15.27 -15.35
N LYS A 4 -4.12 16.52 -15.34
CA LYS A 4 -3.15 17.01 -14.35
C LYS A 4 -3.79 17.11 -12.97
N ASP A 5 -5.07 17.45 -12.92
CA ASP A 5 -5.81 17.58 -11.66
C ASP A 5 -6.25 16.21 -11.13
N LEU A 6 -6.54 15.24 -12.00
CA LEU A 6 -6.88 13.87 -11.60
C LEU A 6 -5.68 13.03 -11.18
N ALA A 7 -4.51 13.25 -11.78
CA ALA A 7 -3.32 12.43 -11.55
C ALA A 7 -2.91 12.30 -10.06
N PRO A 8 -2.89 13.36 -9.22
CA PRO A 8 -2.57 13.25 -7.80
C PRO A 8 -3.57 12.36 -7.02
N PHE A 9 -4.86 12.42 -7.37
CA PHE A 9 -5.89 11.63 -6.71
C PHE A 9 -5.83 10.16 -7.11
N ILE A 10 -5.49 9.88 -8.38
CA ILE A 10 -5.26 8.52 -8.88
C ILE A 10 -4.00 7.93 -8.26
N ALA A 11 -2.89 8.69 -8.24
CA ALA A 11 -1.61 8.24 -7.67
C ALA A 11 -1.69 7.98 -6.17
N SER A 12 -2.48 8.77 -5.43
CA SER A 12 -2.74 8.56 -4.00
C SER A 12 -3.81 7.50 -3.71
N GLN A 13 -4.33 6.82 -4.75
CA GLN A 13 -5.41 5.83 -4.64
C GLN A 13 -6.70 6.38 -3.98
N ARG A 14 -6.87 7.71 -3.98
CA ARG A 14 -8.08 8.40 -3.48
C ARG A 14 -9.19 8.42 -4.53
N LEU A 15 -8.83 8.30 -5.80
CA LEU A 15 -9.73 8.10 -6.93
C LEU A 15 -9.35 6.80 -7.64
N GLN A 16 -10.29 5.86 -7.71
CA GLN A 16 -10.07 4.57 -8.36
C GLN A 16 -10.36 4.66 -9.86
N ALA A 17 -9.45 5.31 -10.57
CA ALA A 17 -9.53 5.53 -12.00
C ALA A 17 -8.15 5.38 -12.66
N THR A 18 -8.14 5.13 -13.96
CA THR A 18 -6.93 5.07 -14.78
C THR A 18 -7.07 6.02 -15.96
N ILE A 19 -6.03 6.79 -16.24
CA ILE A 19 -5.98 7.69 -17.41
C ILE A 19 -5.25 6.96 -18.53
N ASP A 20 -5.94 6.67 -19.63
CA ASP A 20 -5.33 6.28 -20.90
C ASP A 20 -5.16 7.52 -21.78
N ARG A 21 -3.93 8.03 -21.86
CA ARG A 21 -3.62 9.21 -22.69
C ARG A 21 -3.53 8.91 -24.19
N VAL A 22 -3.36 7.65 -24.59
CA VAL A 22 -3.28 7.28 -26.00
C VAL A 22 -4.68 7.26 -26.60
N GLN A 23 -5.65 6.71 -25.87
CA GLN A 23 -7.06 6.72 -26.28
C GLN A 23 -7.84 7.97 -25.83
N GLY A 24 -7.27 8.76 -24.92
CA GLY A 24 -7.94 9.95 -24.36
C GLY A 24 -9.12 9.60 -23.45
N VAL A 25 -9.08 8.43 -22.80
CA VAL A 25 -10.17 7.89 -21.98
C VAL A 25 -9.75 7.82 -20.52
N VAL A 26 -10.65 8.23 -19.62
CA VAL A 26 -10.53 7.97 -18.18
C VAL A 26 -11.49 6.85 -17.82
N SER A 27 -10.96 5.70 -17.42
CA SER A 27 -11.77 4.55 -17.00
C SER A 27 -11.83 4.48 -15.47
N THR A 28 -13.02 4.18 -14.94
CA THR A 28 -13.22 3.98 -13.50
C THR A 28 -13.54 2.53 -13.23
N VAL A 29 -12.96 1.95 -12.18
CA VAL A 29 -13.31 0.60 -11.73
C VAL A 29 -14.17 0.73 -10.49
N ARG A 30 -15.31 0.02 -10.46
CA ARG A 30 -16.11 -0.09 -9.24
C ARG A 30 -15.34 -0.95 -8.24
N GLY A 31 -14.78 -0.31 -7.22
CA GLY A 31 -14.08 -0.98 -6.14
C GLY A 31 -15.04 -1.83 -5.32
N GLU A 32 -15.01 -3.14 -5.53
CA GLU A 32 -15.67 -4.08 -4.64
C GLU A 32 -14.99 -4.04 -3.25
N GLY A 33 -15.78 -3.92 -2.18
CA GLY A 33 -15.28 -3.60 -0.84
C GLY A 33 -14.32 -4.64 -0.24
N LYS A 34 -14.45 -5.92 -0.63
CA LYS A 34 -13.64 -7.02 -0.07
C LYS A 34 -12.17 -6.95 -0.48
N GLY A 35 -11.86 -6.57 -1.72
CA GLY A 35 -10.48 -6.50 -2.20
C GLY A 35 -9.68 -5.41 -1.48
N ARG A 36 -10.33 -4.27 -1.20
CA ARG A 36 -9.74 -3.18 -0.41
C ARG A 36 -9.47 -3.62 1.03
N GLN A 37 -10.47 -4.21 1.69
CA GLN A 37 -10.32 -4.71 3.06
C GLN A 37 -9.21 -5.74 3.18
N TYR A 38 -9.10 -6.67 2.22
CA TYR A 38 -8.02 -7.65 2.19
C TYR A 38 -6.63 -6.99 2.10
N ASN A 39 -6.44 -6.06 1.15
CA ASN A 39 -5.18 -5.34 1.00
C ASN A 39 -4.79 -4.53 2.24
N ASP A 40 -5.77 -3.91 2.90
CA ASP A 40 -5.54 -3.16 4.15
C ASP A 40 -5.04 -4.08 5.27
N VAL A 41 -5.66 -5.25 5.43
CA VAL A 41 -5.24 -6.26 6.43
C VAL A 41 -3.84 -6.78 6.13
N VAL A 42 -3.56 -7.13 4.87
CA VAL A 42 -2.23 -7.61 4.46
C VAL A 42 -1.15 -6.56 4.73
N ARG A 43 -1.40 -5.30 4.37
CA ARG A 43 -0.46 -4.19 4.60
C ARG A 43 -0.20 -3.96 6.08
N GLN A 44 -1.24 -3.97 6.92
CA GLN A 44 -1.09 -3.80 8.36
C GLN A 44 -0.34 -4.98 8.99
N GLY A 45 -0.62 -6.20 8.54
CA GLY A 45 0.07 -7.41 8.97
C GLY A 45 1.57 -7.37 8.66
N ASP A 46 1.95 -6.98 7.44
CA ASP A 46 3.34 -6.88 7.02
C ASP A 46 4.14 -5.86 7.86
N GLN A 47 3.53 -4.70 8.15
CA GLN A 47 4.14 -3.70 9.04
C GLN A 47 4.39 -4.24 10.45
N LEU A 48 3.46 -5.04 10.97
CA LEU A 48 3.60 -5.66 12.28
C LEU A 48 4.72 -6.71 12.27
N ILE A 49 4.73 -7.60 11.28
CA ILE A 49 5.74 -8.65 11.12
C ILE A 49 7.14 -8.02 11.02
N THR A 50 7.31 -6.98 10.21
CA THR A 50 8.59 -6.26 10.07
C THR A 50 9.09 -5.71 11.41
N LYS A 51 8.19 -5.12 12.22
CA LYS A 51 8.56 -4.62 13.56
C LYS A 51 8.96 -5.77 14.49
N LEU A 52 8.20 -6.85 14.52
CA LEU A 52 8.48 -8.02 15.35
C LEU A 52 9.81 -8.67 14.98
N GLN A 53 10.08 -8.85 13.68
CA GLN A 53 11.34 -9.39 13.17
C GLN A 53 12.51 -8.50 13.58
N LYS A 54 12.39 -7.17 13.41
CA LYS A 54 13.43 -6.21 13.81
C LYS A 54 13.72 -6.30 15.32
N TYR A 55 12.71 -6.31 16.17
CA TYR A 55 12.91 -6.39 17.62
C TYR A 55 13.42 -7.76 18.06
N GLY A 56 12.91 -8.84 17.48
CA GLY A 56 13.39 -10.20 17.76
C GLY A 56 14.88 -10.36 17.45
N GLN A 57 15.35 -9.79 16.34
CA GLN A 57 16.78 -9.80 16.00
C GLN A 57 17.62 -9.01 17.03
N VAL A 58 17.16 -7.82 17.45
CA VAL A 58 17.86 -7.02 18.46
C VAL A 58 17.98 -7.76 19.79
N VAL A 59 16.91 -8.42 20.23
CA VAL A 59 16.92 -9.21 21.47
C VAL A 59 17.86 -10.41 21.35
N ARG A 60 17.84 -11.12 20.21
CA ARG A 60 18.71 -12.27 19.97
C ARG A 60 20.20 -11.90 20.02
N LEU A 61 20.58 -10.77 19.42
CA LEU A 61 21.95 -10.27 19.43
C LEU A 61 22.41 -9.91 20.85
N ARG A 62 21.59 -9.16 21.60
CA ARG A 62 21.90 -8.79 23.00
C ARG A 62 21.95 -9.98 23.96
N GLY A 63 21.15 -11.02 23.71
CA GLY A 63 21.19 -12.27 24.47
C GLY A 63 22.47 -13.06 24.23
N SER A 64 22.98 -13.04 22.99
CA SER A 64 24.25 -13.69 22.63
C SER A 64 25.48 -13.00 23.23
N GLU A 65 25.43 -11.67 23.44
CA GLU A 65 26.54 -10.91 24.06
C GLU A 65 26.68 -11.16 25.58
N ARG A 66 25.68 -11.78 26.21
CA ARG A 66 25.67 -12.09 27.64
C ARG A 66 26.01 -13.55 27.95
N SER A 67 26.23 -14.37 26.93
CA SER A 67 26.56 -15.80 27.05
C SER A 67 28.06 -16.03 26.87
#